data_AF-A0A965Z1U3-F1
#
_entry.id   AF-A0A965Z1U3-F1
#
_cell.length_a   1.000
_cell.length_b   1.000
_cell.length_c   1.000
_cell.angle_alpha   90.00
_cell.angle_beta   90.00
_cell.angle_gamma   90.00
#
_symmetry.space_group_name_H-M   'P 1'
#
loop_
_entity.id
_entity.type
_entity.pdbx_description
1 polymer ?
#
loop_
_entity_poly.entity_id
_entity_poly.type
_entity_poly.pdbx_seq_one_letter_code
_entity_poly.pdbx_strand_id
1 'polypeptide(L)'
;MDQRKAKCGRYGMFTGILNVGLLGLVLGAGLAVPFQPEVWSGSDVAALLATGFALAYVLLGAADWILQRLALAKNPLPADLDLSDRAIARERVAALTGCSLLERHARRLLAAWGAGASGPQVAVMAANQTGRLMAMLVAEAGAILVLLVAAAGFAAPGALLTLGTGLMVLVALVGLARFQLASQSAGYIESHLLAHVGNDTPAAAAADFAQSAGKAAAESMHALAAAQTRFVEQLAKSQDQAATLAAKAQQDAAAQLAKAQADAAAQIAKAQADAAAQVAKAQTDMAAQLTAALEQSSAKIGTAQTEVATQLGRVTALASSIDDVLKLQQAVDGTLKGVAVTDEFKSTLVELKRHLAESDQLLKNAAKPRTIRLVEKDNE
;
A
#
# COMPACT_ATOMS: atom_id res chain seq x y z
N MET A 1 3.93 -4.73 -66.08
CA MET A 1 3.62 -3.46 -65.38
C MET A 1 3.36 -3.71 -63.89
N ASP A 2 3.94 -4.76 -63.28
CA ASP A 2 3.35 -5.38 -62.07
C ASP A 2 4.22 -5.33 -60.79
N GLN A 3 5.41 -4.70 -60.81
CA GLN A 3 6.27 -4.62 -59.62
C GLN A 3 6.21 -3.32 -58.82
N ARG A 4 5.31 -2.38 -59.14
CA ARG A 4 5.19 -1.09 -58.41
C ARG A 4 4.02 -1.00 -57.42
N LYS A 5 3.35 -2.11 -57.08
CA LYS A 5 2.23 -2.11 -56.11
C LYS A 5 2.65 -2.21 -54.63
N ALA A 6 3.94 -2.43 -54.33
CA ALA A 6 4.36 -2.80 -52.97
C ALA A 6 4.86 -1.68 -52.04
N LYS A 7 5.09 -0.43 -52.48
CA LYS A 7 5.83 0.55 -51.62
C LYS A 7 5.04 1.68 -50.97
N CYS A 8 3.74 1.85 -51.25
CA CYS A 8 2.90 2.83 -50.55
C CYS A 8 1.53 2.26 -50.13
N GLY A 9 1.46 0.95 -49.89
CA GLY A 9 0.22 0.25 -49.50
C GLY A 9 -0.32 0.58 -48.11
N ARG A 10 0.42 1.34 -47.30
CA ARG A 10 -0.12 1.91 -46.06
C ARG A 10 -0.69 3.28 -46.37
N TYR A 11 -2.00 3.43 -46.18
CA TYR A 11 -2.66 4.71 -45.91
C TYR A 11 -2.02 5.32 -44.63
N GLY A 12 -0.77 5.76 -44.76
CA GLY A 12 0.09 6.08 -43.62
C GLY A 12 -0.16 7.51 -43.17
N MET A 13 -1.23 7.75 -42.43
CA MET A 13 -1.03 8.66 -41.31
C MET A 13 -0.28 7.85 -40.25
N PHE A 14 0.75 8.42 -39.63
CA PHE A 14 1.37 7.77 -38.47
C PHE A 14 0.32 7.47 -37.39
N THR A 15 -0.80 8.23 -37.37
CA THR A 15 -1.99 8.05 -36.53
C THR A 15 -2.99 6.99 -36.99
N GLY A 16 -2.66 6.13 -37.96
CA GLY A 16 -3.58 5.06 -38.37
C GLY A 16 -4.01 4.22 -37.16
N ILE A 17 -5.28 3.81 -37.13
CA ILE A 17 -5.90 3.08 -36.00
C ILE A 17 -5.03 1.91 -35.51
N LEU A 18 -4.38 1.19 -36.43
CA LEU A 18 -3.45 0.10 -36.09
C LEU A 18 -2.20 0.56 -35.33
N ASN A 19 -1.61 1.69 -35.71
CA ASN A 19 -0.42 2.23 -35.03
C ASN A 19 -0.79 2.82 -33.68
N VAL A 20 -1.90 3.57 -33.60
CA VAL A 20 -2.44 4.08 -32.32
C VAL A 20 -2.80 2.90 -31.41
N GLY A 21 -3.39 1.85 -31.99
CA GLY A 21 -3.72 0.61 -31.29
C GLY A 21 -2.48 -0.07 -30.70
N LEU A 22 -1.49 -0.38 -31.54
CA LEU A 22 -0.30 -1.11 -31.11
C LEU A 22 0.55 -0.30 -30.13
N LEU A 23 0.80 0.98 -30.44
CA LEU A 23 1.56 1.86 -29.55
C LEU A 23 0.79 2.14 -28.25
N GLY A 24 -0.54 2.27 -28.33
CA GLY A 24 -1.39 2.50 -27.17
C GLY A 24 -1.41 1.33 -26.20
N LEU A 25 -1.39 0.09 -26.70
CA LEU A 25 -1.22 -1.10 -25.87
C LEU A 25 0.13 -1.10 -25.15
N VAL A 26 1.22 -0.79 -25.87
CA VAL A 26 2.58 -0.74 -25.31
C VAL A 26 2.68 0.34 -24.24
N LEU A 27 2.15 1.54 -24.51
CA LEU A 27 2.18 2.65 -23.56
C LEU A 27 1.27 2.41 -22.36
N GLY A 28 0.09 1.81 -22.57
CA GLY A 28 -0.80 1.40 -21.49
C GLY A 28 -0.14 0.39 -20.55
N ALA A 29 0.54 -0.62 -21.11
CA ALA A 29 1.32 -1.57 -20.33
C ALA A 29 2.51 -0.91 -19.60
N GLY A 30 3.18 0.05 -20.25
CA GLY A 30 4.27 0.82 -19.62
C GLY A 30 3.78 1.68 -18.44
N LEU A 31 2.59 2.27 -18.56
CA LEU A 31 1.96 3.02 -17.48
C LEU A 31 1.54 2.12 -16.31
N ALA A 32 1.35 0.82 -16.51
CA ALA A 32 1.02 -0.11 -15.42
C ALA A 32 2.19 -0.33 -14.43
N VAL A 33 3.44 -0.09 -14.86
CA VAL A 33 4.65 -0.30 -14.03
C VAL A 33 4.68 0.60 -12.78
N PRO A 34 4.45 1.92 -12.86
CA PRO A 34 4.40 2.78 -11.67
C PRO A 34 3.09 2.63 -10.86
N PHE A 35 2.03 2.10 -11.45
CA PHE A 35 0.71 1.96 -10.83
C PHE A 35 0.41 0.48 -10.56
N GLN A 36 1.19 -0.18 -9.70
CA GLN A 36 0.92 -1.57 -9.30
C GLN A 36 -0.03 -1.61 -8.08
N PRO A 37 -1.36 -1.71 -8.26
CA PRO A 37 -2.26 -2.02 -7.16
C PRO A 37 -2.05 -3.46 -6.69
N GLU A 38 -2.38 -3.74 -5.43
CA GLU A 38 -2.38 -5.11 -4.89
C GLU A 38 -3.34 -6.04 -5.66
N VAL A 39 -4.44 -5.49 -6.18
CA VAL A 39 -5.42 -6.21 -7.01
C VAL A 39 -5.83 -5.33 -8.17
N TRP A 40 -5.62 -5.83 -9.39
CA TRP A 40 -6.09 -5.17 -10.61
C TRP A 40 -7.60 -5.34 -10.77
N SER A 41 -8.35 -4.23 -10.72
CA SER A 41 -9.75 -4.24 -11.14
C SER A 41 -9.86 -4.10 -12.66
N GLY A 42 -10.97 -4.58 -13.24
CA GLY A 42 -11.24 -4.39 -14.66
C GLY A 42 -11.30 -2.91 -15.07
N SER A 43 -11.75 -2.05 -14.15
CA SER A 43 -11.76 -0.59 -14.31
C SER A 43 -10.35 0.00 -14.38
N ASP A 44 -9.39 -0.49 -13.59
CA ASP A 44 -8.01 0.00 -13.61
C ASP A 44 -7.33 -0.32 -14.94
N VAL A 45 -7.54 -1.54 -15.44
CA VAL A 45 -7.01 -1.98 -16.74
C VAL A 45 -7.62 -1.16 -17.87
N ALA A 46 -8.93 -0.93 -17.85
CA ALA A 46 -9.61 -0.11 -18.85
C ALA A 46 -9.10 1.34 -18.84
N ALA A 47 -8.93 1.94 -17.65
CA ALA A 47 -8.40 3.28 -17.50
C ALA A 47 -6.96 3.41 -18.02
N LEU A 48 -6.09 2.45 -17.72
CA LEU A 48 -4.71 2.43 -18.22
C LEU A 48 -4.64 2.27 -19.73
N LEU A 49 -5.43 1.36 -20.29
CA LEU A 49 -5.49 1.18 -21.74
C LEU A 49 -5.99 2.45 -22.43
N ALA A 50 -7.05 3.06 -21.89
CA ALA A 50 -7.59 4.29 -22.45
C ALA A 50 -6.57 5.44 -22.44
N THR A 51 -5.85 5.57 -21.34
CA THR A 51 -4.76 6.51 -21.14
C THR A 51 -3.59 6.24 -22.11
N GLY A 52 -3.23 4.98 -22.29
CA GLY A 52 -2.21 4.53 -23.24
C GLY A 52 -2.57 4.89 -24.68
N PHE A 53 -3.80 4.61 -25.12
CA PHE A 53 -4.28 4.99 -26.46
C PHE A 53 -4.28 6.50 -26.68
N ALA A 54 -4.70 7.28 -25.69
CA ALA A 54 -4.67 8.74 -25.78
C ALA A 54 -3.23 9.27 -25.90
N LEU A 55 -2.30 8.74 -25.11
CA LEU A 55 -0.90 9.14 -25.16
C LEU A 55 -0.25 8.76 -26.49
N ALA A 56 -0.54 7.57 -27.01
CA ALA A 56 -0.12 7.15 -28.34
C ALA A 56 -0.60 8.11 -29.43
N TYR A 57 -1.88 8.50 -29.38
CA TYR A 57 -2.44 9.45 -30.33
C TYR A 57 -1.82 10.83 -30.25
N VAL A 58 -1.59 11.36 -29.05
CA VAL A 58 -0.92 12.66 -28.86
C VAL A 58 0.48 12.64 -29.47
N LEU A 59 1.28 11.60 -29.19
CA LEU A 59 2.63 11.47 -29.72
C LEU A 59 2.65 11.33 -31.24
N LEU A 60 1.84 10.43 -31.79
CA LEU A 60 1.77 10.19 -33.23
C LEU A 60 1.18 11.41 -33.97
N GLY A 61 0.20 12.07 -33.37
CA GLY A 61 -0.42 13.28 -33.92
C GLY A 61 0.54 14.47 -33.91
N ALA A 62 1.33 14.64 -32.85
CA ALA A 62 2.38 15.65 -32.79
C ALA A 62 3.49 15.39 -33.82
N ALA A 63 3.93 14.13 -33.95
CA ALA A 63 4.93 13.75 -34.96
C ALA A 63 4.43 13.99 -36.39
N ASP A 64 3.18 13.61 -36.69
CA ASP A 64 2.55 13.85 -37.99
C ASP A 64 2.44 15.36 -38.28
N TRP A 65 2.05 16.16 -37.28
CA TRP A 65 2.00 17.61 -37.40
C TRP A 65 3.37 18.23 -37.71
N ILE A 66 4.42 17.82 -37.01
CA ILE A 66 5.80 18.29 -37.26
C ILE A 66 6.24 17.93 -38.68
N LEU A 67 6.03 16.67 -39.10
CA LEU A 67 6.43 16.20 -40.43
C LEU A 67 5.70 16.96 -41.54
N GLN A 68 4.41 17.24 -41.36
CA GLN A 68 3.63 18.03 -42.33
C GLN A 68 4.07 19.49 -42.35
N ARG A 69 4.40 20.09 -41.20
CA ARG A 69 4.94 21.46 -41.15
C ARG A 69 6.31 21.57 -41.81
N LEU A 70 7.17 20.58 -41.62
CA LEU A 70 8.45 20.48 -42.33
C LEU A 70 8.27 20.30 -43.83
N ALA A 71 7.26 19.52 -44.25
CA ALA A 71 6.93 19.36 -45.67
C ALA A 71 6.46 20.68 -46.29
N LEU A 72 5.60 21.44 -45.60
CA LEU A 72 5.18 22.78 -46.05
C LEU A 72 6.38 23.73 -46.16
N ALA A 73 7.29 23.72 -45.19
CA ALA A 73 8.49 24.57 -45.20
C ALA A 73 9.45 24.25 -46.36
N LYS A 74 9.47 23.00 -46.84
CA LYS A 74 10.26 22.59 -48.01
C LYS A 74 9.68 23.09 -49.34
N ASN A 75 8.49 23.70 -49.33
CA ASN A 75 7.82 24.26 -50.49
C ASN A 75 7.78 23.28 -51.69
N PRO A 76 7.03 22.17 -51.59
CA PRO A 76 7.04 21.11 -52.60
C PRO A 76 6.51 21.56 -53.97
N LEU A 77 5.74 22.66 -53.99
CA LEU A 77 5.23 23.31 -55.20
C LEU A 77 5.72 24.76 -55.19
N PRO A 78 6.90 25.04 -55.77
CA PRO A 78 7.43 26.39 -55.78
C PRO A 78 6.58 27.31 -56.67
N ALA A 79 6.53 28.59 -56.32
CA ALA A 79 5.60 29.56 -56.92
C ALA A 79 5.93 29.91 -58.39
N ASP A 80 7.13 29.55 -58.86
CA ASP A 80 7.60 29.73 -60.24
C ASP A 80 7.23 28.54 -61.15
N LEU A 81 6.52 27.55 -60.62
CA LEU A 81 6.17 26.35 -61.37
C LEU A 81 5.07 26.63 -62.40
N ASP A 82 5.45 26.67 -63.68
CA ASP A 82 4.50 26.76 -64.77
C ASP A 82 3.75 25.43 -64.96
N LEU A 83 2.52 25.40 -64.45
CA LEU A 83 1.62 24.24 -64.55
C LEU A 83 0.70 24.29 -65.79
N SER A 84 0.87 25.30 -66.66
CA SER A 84 0.15 25.37 -67.94
C SER A 84 0.51 24.19 -68.85
N ASP A 85 1.77 23.74 -68.81
CA ASP A 85 2.20 22.53 -69.49
C ASP A 85 1.98 21.26 -68.65
N ARG A 86 1.10 20.39 -69.14
CA ARG A 86 0.79 19.09 -68.53
C ARG A 86 1.99 18.13 -68.50
N ALA A 87 2.98 18.30 -69.38
CA ALA A 87 4.21 17.52 -69.35
C ALA A 87 5.05 17.84 -68.11
N ILE A 88 5.18 19.13 -67.76
CA ILE A 88 5.88 19.60 -66.57
C ILE A 88 5.20 19.06 -65.30
N ALA A 89 3.87 19.05 -65.26
CA ALA A 89 3.12 18.47 -64.15
C ALA A 89 3.44 16.97 -63.93
N ARG A 90 3.59 16.18 -65.01
CA ARG A 90 3.95 14.75 -64.92
C ARG A 90 5.38 14.55 -64.43
N GLU A 91 6.31 15.40 -64.83
CA GLU A 91 7.70 15.36 -64.35
C GLU A 91 7.77 15.68 -62.84
N ARG A 92 7.04 16.70 -62.39
CA ARG A 92 6.97 17.06 -60.97
C ARG A 92 6.31 16.00 -60.10
N VAL A 93 5.29 15.31 -60.61
CA VAL A 93 4.70 14.14 -59.94
C VAL A 93 5.75 13.06 -59.64
N ALA A 94 6.70 12.85 -60.55
CA ALA A 94 7.79 11.88 -60.35
C ALA A 94 8.84 12.38 -59.33
N ALA A 95 9.08 13.70 -59.28
CA ALA A 95 10.01 14.33 -58.33
C ALA A 95 9.48 14.35 -56.89
N LEU A 96 8.16 14.44 -56.71
CA LEU A 96 7.52 14.34 -55.39
C LEU A 96 7.64 12.91 -54.87
N THR A 97 8.72 12.59 -54.16
CA THR A 97 8.96 11.26 -53.58
C THR A 97 8.56 11.14 -52.11
N GLY A 98 8.30 12.26 -51.44
CA GLY A 98 8.03 12.25 -50.01
C GLY A 98 6.71 11.58 -49.62
N CYS A 99 6.65 11.21 -48.34
CA CYS A 99 5.54 10.50 -47.73
C CYS A 99 4.60 11.43 -46.96
N SER A 100 4.82 12.75 -46.95
CA SER A 100 3.90 13.64 -46.26
C SER A 100 2.50 13.58 -46.90
N LEU A 101 1.51 13.98 -46.12
CA LEU A 101 0.14 14.01 -46.60
C LEU A 101 -0.03 15.03 -47.71
N LEU A 102 0.60 16.21 -47.56
CA LEU A 102 0.61 17.28 -48.55
C LEU A 102 1.21 16.79 -49.89
N GLU A 103 2.38 16.15 -49.87
CA GLU A 103 3.02 15.65 -51.10
C GLU A 103 2.16 14.59 -51.78
N ARG A 104 1.50 13.72 -51.02
CA ARG A 104 0.57 12.73 -51.59
C ARG A 104 -0.67 13.38 -52.20
N HIS A 105 -1.21 14.40 -51.55
CA HIS A 105 -2.36 15.16 -52.05
C HIS A 105 -1.97 15.89 -53.35
N ALA A 106 -0.89 16.66 -53.32
CA ALA A 106 -0.32 17.35 -54.48
C ALA A 106 -0.04 16.37 -55.63
N ARG A 107 0.59 15.21 -55.35
CA ARG A 107 0.87 14.17 -56.35
C ARG A 107 -0.41 13.64 -57.01
N ARG A 108 -1.49 13.42 -56.25
CA ARG A 108 -2.77 12.95 -56.80
C ARG A 108 -3.42 14.00 -57.69
N LEU A 109 -3.41 15.26 -57.27
CA LEU A 109 -3.97 16.37 -58.05
C LEU A 109 -3.18 16.61 -59.33
N LEU A 110 -1.85 16.69 -59.24
CA LEU A 110 -0.99 16.84 -60.40
C LEU A 110 -1.06 15.63 -61.35
N ALA A 111 -1.23 14.41 -60.83
CA ALA A 111 -1.43 13.23 -61.67
C ALA A 111 -2.78 13.29 -62.41
N ALA A 112 -3.85 13.75 -61.77
CA ALA A 112 -5.14 13.95 -62.42
C ALA A 112 -5.06 15.05 -63.49
N TRP A 113 -4.41 16.17 -63.17
CA TRP A 113 -4.14 17.26 -64.13
C TRP A 113 -3.32 16.77 -65.33
N GLY A 114 -2.21 16.08 -65.07
CA GLY A 114 -1.35 15.50 -66.10
C GLY A 114 -2.06 14.42 -66.94
N ALA A 115 -3.07 13.74 -66.40
CA ALA A 115 -3.92 12.80 -67.14
C ALA A 115 -5.01 13.50 -67.99
N GLY A 116 -5.16 14.82 -67.84
CA GLY A 116 -6.01 15.66 -68.66
C GLY A 116 -7.32 16.10 -68.01
N ALA A 117 -7.47 15.93 -66.70
CA ALA A 117 -8.60 16.50 -65.96
C ALA A 117 -8.63 18.03 -66.14
N SER A 118 -9.83 18.64 -66.15
CA SER A 118 -9.95 20.09 -66.24
C SER A 118 -9.64 20.77 -64.89
N GLY A 119 -9.28 22.05 -64.90
CA GLY A 119 -9.02 22.82 -63.67
C GLY A 119 -10.14 22.72 -62.64
N PRO A 120 -11.43 22.88 -63.02
CA PRO A 120 -12.55 22.66 -62.11
C PRO A 120 -12.63 21.23 -61.55
N GLN A 121 -12.35 20.20 -62.35
CA GLN A 121 -12.34 18.81 -61.87
C GLN A 121 -11.23 18.59 -60.82
N VAL A 122 -10.05 19.17 -61.03
CA VAL A 122 -8.93 19.11 -60.07
C VAL A 122 -9.29 19.87 -58.80
N ALA A 123 -9.95 21.03 -58.89
CA ALA A 123 -10.42 21.80 -57.74
C ALA A 123 -11.46 21.03 -56.90
N VAL A 124 -12.44 20.39 -57.54
CA VAL A 124 -13.42 19.53 -56.85
C VAL A 124 -12.74 18.35 -56.16
N MET A 125 -11.77 17.73 -56.83
CA MET A 125 -11.00 16.62 -56.27
C MET A 125 -10.18 17.07 -55.05
N ALA A 126 -9.60 18.27 -55.09
CA ALA A 126 -8.88 18.86 -53.96
C ALA A 126 -9.82 19.12 -52.78
N ALA A 127 -10.95 19.81 -53.01
CA ALA A 127 -11.94 20.12 -52.00
C ALA A 127 -12.51 18.85 -51.32
N ASN A 128 -12.86 17.83 -52.10
CA ASN A 128 -13.37 16.56 -51.58
C ASN A 128 -12.31 15.82 -50.75
N GLN A 129 -11.06 15.79 -51.20
CA GLN A 129 -9.97 15.16 -50.45
C GLN A 129 -9.70 15.89 -49.12
N THR A 130 -9.71 17.22 -49.11
CA THR A 130 -9.55 18.03 -47.90
C THR A 130 -10.72 17.81 -46.94
N GLY A 131 -11.95 17.83 -47.42
CA GLY A 131 -13.14 17.59 -46.60
C GLY A 131 -13.12 16.23 -45.91
N ARG A 132 -12.79 15.15 -46.65
CA ARG A 132 -12.66 13.81 -46.08
C ARG A 132 -11.57 13.71 -45.01
N LEU A 133 -10.46 14.41 -45.22
CA LEU A 133 -9.37 14.44 -44.26
C LEU A 133 -9.77 15.15 -42.97
N MET A 134 -10.41 16.32 -43.09
CA MET A 134 -10.90 17.07 -41.93
C MET A 134 -11.91 16.26 -41.14
N ALA A 135 -12.87 15.61 -41.82
CA ALA A 135 -13.87 14.76 -41.17
C ALA A 135 -13.21 13.59 -40.42
N MET A 136 -12.19 12.96 -41.00
CA MET A 136 -11.44 11.88 -40.36
C MET A 136 -10.67 12.36 -39.12
N LEU A 137 -10.00 13.52 -39.18
CA LEU A 137 -9.30 14.10 -38.03
C LEU A 137 -10.24 14.40 -36.86
N VAL A 138 -11.42 14.96 -37.16
CA VAL A 138 -12.44 15.24 -36.14
C VAL A 138 -12.97 13.93 -35.54
N ALA A 139 -13.24 12.92 -36.36
CA ALA A 139 -13.71 11.62 -35.89
C ALA A 139 -12.67 10.90 -35.02
N GLU A 140 -11.39 10.92 -35.39
CA GLU A 140 -10.30 10.34 -34.59
C GLU A 140 -10.17 11.01 -33.23
N ALA A 141 -10.10 12.35 -33.20
CA ALA A 141 -10.00 13.10 -31.95
C ALA A 141 -11.24 12.88 -31.06
N GLY A 142 -12.43 12.89 -31.66
CA GLY A 142 -13.69 12.63 -30.97
C GLY A 142 -13.74 11.23 -30.34
N ALA A 143 -13.33 10.19 -31.08
CA ALA A 143 -13.32 8.82 -30.57
C ALA A 143 -12.41 8.66 -29.35
N ILE A 144 -11.25 9.31 -29.34
CA ILE A 144 -10.31 9.24 -28.22
C ILE A 144 -10.80 10.02 -27.01
N LEU A 145 -11.44 11.18 -27.22
CA LEU A 145 -12.06 11.93 -26.14
C LEU A 145 -13.20 11.14 -25.50
N VAL A 146 -14.06 10.49 -26.30
CA VAL A 146 -15.12 9.61 -25.79
C VAL A 146 -14.53 8.47 -24.96
N LEU A 147 -13.45 7.86 -25.44
CA LEU A 147 -12.75 6.78 -24.74
C LEU A 147 -12.13 7.24 -23.40
N LEU A 148 -11.56 8.44 -23.34
CA LEU A 148 -11.05 9.03 -22.10
C LEU A 148 -12.17 9.40 -21.11
N VAL A 149 -13.28 9.96 -21.59
CA VAL A 149 -14.45 10.27 -20.75
C VAL A 149 -15.07 9.00 -20.20
N ALA A 150 -15.21 7.96 -21.02
CA ALA A 150 -15.70 6.66 -20.58
C ALA A 150 -14.79 6.08 -19.48
N ALA A 151 -13.47 6.16 -19.66
CA ALA A 151 -12.50 5.71 -18.65
C ALA A 151 -12.60 6.48 -17.33
N ALA A 152 -12.85 7.79 -17.37
CA ALA A 152 -13.03 8.60 -16.17
C ALA A 152 -14.28 8.20 -15.35
N GLY A 153 -15.31 7.66 -16.01
CA GLY A 153 -16.54 7.19 -15.35
C GLY A 153 -16.38 5.92 -14.50
N PHE A 154 -15.27 5.19 -14.63
CA PHE A 154 -15.04 3.91 -13.94
C PHE A 154 -14.33 4.00 -12.59
N ALA A 155 -14.40 5.16 -11.91
CA ALA A 155 -13.77 5.37 -10.59
C ALA A 155 -12.26 5.05 -10.56
N ALA A 156 -11.54 5.43 -11.63
CA ALA A 156 -10.12 5.21 -11.75
C ALA A 156 -9.33 5.87 -10.60
N PRO A 157 -8.13 5.34 -10.26
CA PRO A 157 -7.24 5.95 -9.28
C PRO A 157 -7.05 7.46 -9.53
N GLY A 158 -7.02 8.27 -8.46
CA GLY A 158 -6.98 9.73 -8.59
C GLY A 158 -5.85 10.27 -9.48
N ALA A 159 -4.69 9.60 -9.47
CA ALA A 159 -3.56 9.95 -10.34
C ALA A 159 -3.80 9.62 -11.83
N LEU A 160 -4.56 8.56 -12.14
CA LEU A 160 -4.94 8.25 -13.52
C LEU A 160 -6.05 9.19 -14.00
N LEU A 161 -6.92 9.66 -13.11
CA LEU A 161 -7.91 10.70 -13.45
C LEU A 161 -7.23 12.03 -13.80
N THR A 162 -6.24 12.48 -13.02
CA THR A 162 -5.51 13.74 -13.32
C THR A 162 -4.69 13.62 -14.61
N LEU A 163 -4.08 12.46 -14.85
CA LEU A 163 -3.34 12.22 -16.09
C LEU A 163 -4.30 12.10 -17.29
N GLY A 164 -5.45 11.46 -17.13
CA GLY A 164 -6.50 11.35 -18.12
C GLY A 164 -7.10 12.71 -18.51
N THR A 165 -7.36 13.59 -17.54
CA THR A 165 -7.83 14.96 -17.84
C THR A 165 -6.79 15.80 -18.55
N GLY A 166 -5.52 15.71 -18.14
CA GLY A 166 -4.40 16.33 -18.86
C GLY A 166 -4.30 15.84 -20.31
N LEU A 167 -4.46 14.53 -20.52
CA LEU A 167 -4.48 13.94 -21.87
C LEU A 167 -5.67 14.38 -22.70
N MET A 168 -6.86 14.56 -22.13
CA MET A 168 -8.00 15.11 -22.87
C MET A 168 -7.69 16.49 -23.46
N VAL A 169 -7.06 17.37 -22.66
CA VAL A 169 -6.62 18.70 -23.13
C VAL A 169 -5.58 18.57 -24.25
N LEU A 170 -4.59 17.67 -24.09
CA LEU A 170 -3.58 17.45 -25.12
C LEU A 170 -4.15 16.86 -26.41
N VAL A 171 -5.09 15.92 -26.33
CA VAL A 171 -5.79 15.36 -27.51
C VAL A 171 -6.55 16.46 -28.25
N ALA A 172 -7.24 17.35 -27.52
CA ALA A 172 -7.94 18.49 -28.11
C ALA A 172 -6.97 19.47 -28.78
N LEU A 173 -5.84 19.81 -28.13
CA LEU A 173 -4.82 20.70 -28.69
C LEU A 173 -4.15 20.10 -29.93
N VAL A 174 -3.78 18.83 -29.90
CA VAL A 174 -3.21 18.12 -31.07
C VAL A 174 -4.23 18.03 -32.19
N GLY A 175 -5.50 17.73 -31.88
CA GLY A 175 -6.60 17.73 -32.86
C GLY A 175 -6.76 19.09 -33.53
N LEU A 176 -6.76 20.17 -32.76
CA LEU A 176 -6.84 21.54 -33.27
C LEU A 176 -5.61 21.91 -34.12
N ALA A 177 -4.41 21.57 -33.67
CA ALA A 177 -3.17 21.83 -34.41
C ALA A 177 -3.15 21.10 -35.77
N ARG A 178 -3.58 19.83 -35.80
CA ARG A 178 -3.72 19.05 -37.04
C ARG A 178 -4.80 19.62 -37.96
N PHE A 179 -5.92 20.07 -37.40
CA PHE A 179 -6.99 20.72 -38.15
C PHE A 179 -6.50 22.03 -38.79
N GLN A 180 -5.81 22.90 -38.04
CA GLN A 180 -5.24 24.14 -38.57
C GLN A 180 -4.23 23.87 -39.68
N LEU A 181 -3.37 22.86 -39.51
CA LEU A 181 -2.38 22.50 -40.52
C LEU A 181 -3.02 21.94 -41.79
N ALA A 182 -4.08 21.14 -41.66
CA ALA A 182 -4.86 20.67 -42.80
C ALA A 182 -5.51 21.84 -43.55
N SER A 183 -6.03 22.83 -42.84
CA SER A 183 -6.58 24.05 -43.45
C SER A 183 -5.50 24.85 -44.20
N GLN A 184 -4.33 25.05 -43.58
CA GLN A 184 -3.19 25.70 -44.22
C GLN A 184 -2.71 24.94 -45.47
N SER A 185 -2.67 23.61 -45.41
CA SER A 185 -2.30 22.77 -46.55
C SER A 185 -3.28 22.91 -47.72
N ALA A 186 -4.58 23.06 -47.43
CA ALA A 186 -5.60 23.30 -48.44
C ALA A 186 -5.42 24.67 -49.11
N GLY A 187 -5.21 25.73 -48.31
CA GLY A 187 -4.92 27.07 -48.85
C GLY A 187 -3.61 27.12 -49.64
N TYR A 188 -2.60 26.36 -49.23
CA TYR A 188 -1.35 26.22 -49.99
C TYR A 188 -1.59 25.55 -51.36
N ILE A 189 -2.35 24.45 -51.42
CA ILE A 189 -2.71 23.79 -52.68
C ILE A 189 -3.53 24.72 -53.57
N GLU A 190 -4.48 25.46 -53.00
CA GLU A 190 -5.30 26.41 -53.77
C GLU A 190 -4.45 27.52 -54.39
N SER A 191 -3.60 28.16 -53.58
CA SER A 191 -2.74 29.26 -54.04
C SER A 191 -1.61 28.85 -55.00
N HIS A 192 -1.02 27.66 -54.84
CA HIS A 192 0.15 27.26 -55.62
C HIS A 192 -0.20 26.32 -56.78
N LEU A 193 -1.21 25.45 -56.63
CA LEU A 193 -1.60 24.50 -57.66
C LEU A 193 -2.79 25.02 -58.46
N LEU A 194 -3.90 25.37 -57.81
CA LEU A 194 -5.13 25.72 -58.53
C LEU A 194 -5.02 27.06 -59.26
N ALA A 195 -4.31 28.04 -58.69
CA ALA A 195 -4.06 29.32 -59.34
C ALA A 195 -3.31 29.20 -60.68
N HIS A 196 -2.46 28.18 -60.83
CA HIS A 196 -1.63 27.98 -62.03
C HIS A 196 -2.21 26.94 -63.01
N VAL A 197 -3.17 26.12 -62.55
CA VAL A 197 -3.87 25.12 -63.38
C VAL A 197 -5.02 25.74 -64.20
N GLY A 198 -5.42 26.99 -63.90
CA GLY A 198 -6.62 27.61 -64.46
C GLY A 198 -6.39 28.94 -65.17
N ASN A 199 -5.89 28.90 -66.41
CA ASN A 199 -6.10 29.99 -67.37
C ASN A 199 -6.94 29.57 -68.61
N ASP A 200 -7.34 28.30 -68.71
CA ASP A 200 -8.05 27.75 -69.90
C ASP A 200 -9.56 27.51 -69.70
N THR A 201 -10.15 27.93 -68.58
CA THR A 201 -11.60 27.76 -68.32
C THR A 201 -12.35 29.06 -68.54
N PRO A 202 -13.48 29.09 -69.28
CA PRO A 202 -14.24 30.31 -69.51
C PRO A 202 -14.67 30.93 -68.17
N ALA A 203 -14.32 32.19 -67.96
CA ALA A 203 -14.43 32.92 -66.69
C ALA A 203 -15.81 32.83 -66.01
N ALA A 204 -16.88 32.64 -66.78
CA ALA A 204 -18.24 32.45 -66.28
C ALA A 204 -18.43 31.15 -65.46
N ALA A 205 -17.89 30.02 -65.93
CA ALA A 205 -17.99 28.75 -65.20
C ALA A 205 -17.09 28.71 -63.96
N ALA A 206 -15.98 29.45 -63.99
CA ALA A 206 -15.09 29.63 -62.84
C ALA A 206 -15.72 30.52 -61.76
N ALA A 207 -16.49 31.55 -62.14
CA ALA A 207 -17.16 32.44 -61.21
C ALA A 207 -18.30 31.75 -60.43
N ASP A 208 -19.20 31.04 -61.12
CA ASP A 208 -20.28 30.27 -60.47
C ASP A 208 -19.72 29.14 -59.59
N PHE A 209 -18.59 28.55 -60.00
CA PHE A 209 -17.89 27.54 -59.21
C PHE A 209 -17.19 28.13 -57.98
N ALA A 210 -16.45 29.24 -58.11
CA ALA A 210 -15.82 29.92 -56.99
C ALA A 210 -16.86 30.41 -55.97
N GLN A 211 -18.04 30.85 -56.44
CA GLN A 211 -19.14 31.24 -55.57
C GLN A 211 -19.76 30.04 -54.84
N SER A 212 -19.97 28.91 -55.51
CA SER A 212 -20.51 27.70 -54.88
C SER A 212 -19.51 27.02 -53.93
N ALA A 213 -18.23 26.96 -54.28
CA ALA A 213 -17.16 26.48 -53.42
C ALA A 213 -16.93 27.41 -52.22
N GLY A 214 -16.95 28.73 -52.43
CA GLY A 214 -16.87 29.73 -51.38
C GLY A 214 -18.04 29.65 -50.41
N LYS A 215 -19.27 29.42 -50.92
CA LYS A 215 -20.45 29.21 -50.09
C LYS A 215 -20.37 27.91 -49.28
N ALA A 216 -19.95 26.81 -49.91
CA ALA A 216 -19.75 25.54 -49.20
C ALA A 216 -18.65 25.63 -48.14
N ALA A 217 -17.55 26.33 -48.42
CA ALA A 217 -16.47 26.58 -47.46
C ALA A 217 -16.93 27.48 -46.30
N ALA A 218 -17.70 28.54 -46.60
CA ALA A 218 -18.28 29.42 -45.58
C ALA A 218 -19.29 28.67 -44.70
N GLU A 219 -20.15 27.83 -45.28
CA GLU A 219 -21.08 26.96 -44.54
C GLU A 219 -20.34 25.94 -43.67
N SER A 220 -19.22 25.38 -44.18
CA SER A 220 -18.35 24.47 -43.43
C SER A 220 -17.68 25.18 -42.25
N MET A 221 -17.17 26.39 -42.45
CA MET A 221 -16.57 27.21 -41.38
C MET A 221 -17.61 27.64 -40.34
N HIS A 222 -18.82 27.98 -40.77
CA HIS A 222 -19.93 28.29 -39.87
C HIS A 222 -20.38 27.06 -39.07
N ALA A 223 -20.45 25.90 -39.70
CA ALA A 223 -20.75 24.64 -39.04
C ALA A 223 -19.65 24.25 -38.04
N LEU A 224 -18.38 24.49 -38.38
CA LEU A 224 -17.24 24.28 -37.48
C LEU A 224 -17.28 25.25 -36.29
N ALA A 225 -17.52 26.54 -36.52
CA ALA A 225 -17.65 27.52 -35.45
C ALA A 225 -18.82 27.15 -34.52
N ALA A 226 -19.97 26.75 -35.07
CA ALA A 226 -21.09 26.27 -34.29
C ALA A 226 -20.76 24.98 -33.51
N ALA A 227 -20.01 24.06 -34.12
CA ALA A 227 -19.55 22.85 -33.44
C ALA A 227 -18.56 23.19 -32.31
N GLN A 228 -17.67 24.16 -32.52
CA GLN A 228 -16.73 24.64 -31.51
C GLN A 228 -17.45 25.28 -30.33
N THR A 229 -18.47 26.12 -30.57
CA THR A 229 -19.30 26.70 -29.52
C THR A 229 -20.03 25.62 -28.73
N ARG A 230 -20.63 24.63 -29.41
CA ARG A 230 -21.28 23.48 -28.75
C ARG A 230 -20.30 22.63 -27.94
N PHE A 231 -19.07 22.47 -28.43
CA PHE A 231 -18.03 21.72 -27.73
C PHE A 231 -17.60 22.44 -26.46
N VAL A 232 -17.38 23.75 -26.51
CA VAL A 232 -17.08 24.58 -25.33
C VAL A 232 -18.25 24.54 -24.33
N GLU A 233 -19.49 24.59 -24.80
CA GLU A 233 -20.68 24.54 -23.98
C GLU A 233 -20.88 23.16 -23.31
N GLN A 234 -20.59 22.07 -24.05
CA GLN A 234 -20.57 20.71 -23.49
C GLN A 234 -19.42 20.52 -22.50
N LEU A 235 -18.24 21.08 -22.77
CA LEU A 235 -17.11 21.05 -21.87
C LEU A 235 -17.44 21.77 -20.56
N ALA A 236 -18.04 22.97 -20.63
CA ALA A 236 -18.49 23.71 -19.46
C ALA A 236 -19.53 22.93 -18.65
N LYS A 237 -20.55 22.35 -19.31
CA LYS A 237 -21.54 21.48 -18.65
C LYS A 237 -20.90 20.26 -17.98
N SER A 238 -19.92 19.64 -18.64
CA SER A 238 -19.21 18.48 -18.07
C SER A 238 -18.34 18.88 -16.87
N GLN A 239 -17.72 20.06 -16.89
CA GLN A 239 -16.96 20.59 -15.75
C GLN A 239 -17.89 20.92 -14.57
N ASP A 240 -19.04 21.55 -14.82
CA ASP A 240 -20.03 21.83 -13.76
C ASP A 240 -20.57 20.53 -13.16
N GLN A 241 -20.88 19.53 -13.98
CA GLN A 241 -21.32 18.22 -13.48
C GLN A 241 -20.22 17.52 -12.67
N ALA A 242 -18.97 17.57 -13.13
CA ALA A 242 -17.84 17.02 -12.39
C ALA A 242 -17.60 17.76 -11.06
N ALA A 243 -17.71 19.08 -11.04
CA ALA A 243 -17.61 19.89 -9.82
C ALA A 243 -18.75 19.58 -8.83
N THR A 244 -19.97 19.39 -9.34
CA THR A 244 -21.14 19.02 -8.53
C THR A 244 -20.99 17.62 -7.93
N LEU A 245 -20.50 16.65 -8.72
CA LEU A 245 -20.21 15.30 -8.25
C LEU A 245 -19.06 15.29 -7.23
N ALA A 246 -18.01 16.09 -7.45
CA ALA A 246 -16.91 16.25 -6.51
C ALA A 246 -17.39 16.87 -5.18
N ALA A 247 -18.21 17.92 -5.23
CA ALA A 247 -18.80 18.52 -4.03
C ALA A 247 -19.70 17.54 -3.27
N LYS A 248 -20.51 16.74 -3.98
CA LYS A 248 -21.35 15.71 -3.37
C LYS A 248 -20.53 14.59 -2.74
N ALA A 249 -19.50 14.10 -3.44
CA ALA A 249 -18.58 13.10 -2.89
C ALA A 249 -17.83 13.61 -1.66
N GLN A 250 -17.44 14.88 -1.64
CA GLN A 250 -16.79 15.51 -0.48
C GLN A 250 -17.76 15.65 0.70
N GLN A 251 -19.04 15.96 0.44
CA GLN A 251 -20.08 16.04 1.46
C GLN A 251 -20.42 14.66 2.04
N ASP A 252 -20.51 13.62 1.19
CA ASP A 252 -20.73 12.23 1.61
C ASP A 252 -19.55 11.69 2.42
N ALA A 253 -18.31 12.01 2.02
CA ALA A 253 -17.10 11.67 2.77
C ALA A 253 -17.06 12.36 4.14
N ALA A 254 -17.43 13.64 4.22
CA ALA A 254 -17.52 14.37 5.49
C ALA A 254 -18.60 13.78 6.42
N ALA A 255 -19.75 13.37 5.86
CA ALA A 255 -20.82 12.71 6.62
C ALA A 255 -20.39 11.33 7.15
N GLN A 256 -19.68 10.55 6.34
CA GLN A 256 -19.11 9.27 6.79
C GLN A 256 -18.05 9.46 7.88
N LEU A 257 -17.20 10.48 7.77
CA LEU A 257 -16.20 10.79 8.79
C LEU A 257 -16.86 11.21 10.11
N ALA A 258 -17.91 12.05 10.05
CA ALA A 258 -18.67 12.45 11.23
C ALA A 258 -19.36 11.25 11.92
N LYS A 259 -19.93 10.34 11.12
CA LYS A 259 -20.53 9.10 11.64
C LYS A 259 -19.49 8.19 12.29
N ALA A 260 -18.34 7.99 11.65
CA ALA A 260 -17.24 7.19 12.20
C ALA A 260 -16.69 7.78 13.51
N GLN A 261 -16.59 9.11 13.61
CA GLN A 261 -16.20 9.78 14.86
C GLN A 261 -17.24 9.60 15.98
N ALA A 262 -18.54 9.67 15.66
CA ALA A 262 -19.60 9.42 16.63
C ALA A 262 -19.61 7.96 17.12
N ASP A 263 -19.43 7.00 16.21
CA ASP A 263 -19.33 5.57 16.54
C ASP A 263 -18.09 5.27 17.40
N ALA A 264 -16.95 5.89 17.09
CA ALA A 264 -15.73 5.79 17.89
C ALA A 264 -15.92 6.39 19.30
N ALA A 265 -16.56 7.55 19.42
CA ALA A 265 -16.87 8.16 20.71
C ALA A 265 -17.81 7.28 21.56
N ALA A 266 -18.81 6.65 20.94
CA ALA A 266 -19.70 5.71 21.61
C ALA A 266 -18.97 4.44 22.10
N GLN A 267 -18.02 3.91 21.30
CA GLN A 267 -17.19 2.79 21.72
C GLN A 267 -16.26 3.15 22.89
N ILE A 268 -15.66 4.34 22.87
CA ILE A 268 -14.81 4.83 23.97
C ILE A 268 -15.64 4.97 25.25
N ALA A 269 -16.84 5.54 25.18
CA ALA A 269 -17.73 5.68 26.33
C ALA A 269 -18.13 4.31 26.91
N LYS A 270 -18.44 3.33 26.05
CA LYS A 270 -18.74 1.96 26.47
C LYS A 270 -17.53 1.29 27.14
N ALA A 271 -16.34 1.40 26.54
CA ALA A 271 -15.12 0.84 27.10
C ALA A 271 -14.77 1.46 28.47
N GLN A 272 -15.01 2.77 28.64
CA GLN A 272 -14.83 3.44 29.94
C GLN A 272 -15.83 2.93 30.98
N ALA A 273 -17.10 2.73 30.62
CA ALA A 273 -18.10 2.16 31.52
C ALA A 273 -17.76 0.72 31.93
N ASP A 274 -17.33 -0.12 30.98
CA ASP A 274 -16.90 -1.50 31.24
C ASP A 274 -15.66 -1.54 32.13
N ALA A 275 -14.68 -0.66 31.89
CA ALA A 275 -13.49 -0.52 32.73
C ALA A 275 -13.84 -0.08 34.16
N ALA A 276 -14.74 0.89 34.31
CA ALA A 276 -15.20 1.34 35.63
C ALA A 276 -15.92 0.21 36.39
N ALA A 277 -16.74 -0.59 35.71
CA ALA A 277 -17.39 -1.75 36.30
C ALA A 277 -16.38 -2.83 36.74
N GLN A 278 -15.34 -3.08 35.95
CA GLN A 278 -14.26 -4.00 36.34
C GLN A 278 -13.48 -3.51 37.55
N VAL A 279 -13.17 -2.20 37.62
CA VAL A 279 -12.49 -1.61 38.79
C VAL A 279 -13.36 -1.74 40.04
N ALA A 280 -14.65 -1.46 39.96
CA ALA A 280 -15.57 -1.62 41.09
C ALA A 280 -15.66 -3.08 41.56
N LYS A 281 -15.71 -4.03 40.62
CA LYS A 281 -15.68 -5.47 40.93
C LYS A 281 -14.36 -5.86 41.61
N ALA A 282 -13.22 -5.43 41.07
CA ALA A 282 -11.90 -5.73 41.64
C ALA A 282 -11.74 -5.15 43.06
N GLN A 283 -12.27 -3.95 43.33
CA GLN A 283 -12.29 -3.37 44.68
C GLN A 283 -13.13 -4.21 45.65
N THR A 284 -14.29 -4.70 45.20
CA THR A 284 -15.17 -5.55 46.00
C THR A 284 -14.49 -6.89 46.30
N ASP A 285 -13.88 -7.51 45.30
CA ASP A 285 -13.15 -8.77 45.44
C ASP A 285 -11.93 -8.62 46.38
N MET A 286 -11.21 -7.50 46.28
CA MET A 286 -10.09 -7.18 47.17
C MET A 286 -10.54 -6.98 48.62
N ALA A 287 -11.67 -6.28 48.84
CA ALA A 287 -12.23 -6.12 50.17
C ALA A 287 -12.66 -7.47 50.78
N ALA A 288 -13.24 -8.35 49.97
CA ALA A 288 -13.59 -9.71 50.39
C ALA A 288 -12.35 -10.53 50.75
N GLN A 289 -11.29 -10.48 49.94
CA GLN A 289 -10.03 -11.16 50.23
C GLN A 289 -9.34 -10.62 51.49
N LEU A 290 -9.35 -9.31 51.70
CA LEU A 290 -8.80 -8.69 52.91
C LEU A 290 -9.55 -9.17 54.16
N THR A 291 -10.88 -9.24 54.09
CA THR A 291 -11.73 -9.74 55.18
C THR A 291 -11.43 -11.21 55.47
N ALA A 292 -11.37 -12.06 54.45
CA ALA A 292 -11.02 -13.47 54.60
C ALA A 292 -9.60 -13.67 55.18
N ALA A 293 -8.64 -12.85 54.78
CA ALA A 293 -7.28 -12.87 55.32
C ALA A 293 -7.24 -12.44 56.80
N LEU A 294 -8.03 -11.43 57.19
CA LEU A 294 -8.18 -10.99 58.58
C LEU A 294 -8.81 -12.09 59.44
N GLU A 295 -9.86 -12.74 58.96
CA GLU A 295 -10.50 -13.88 59.65
C GLU A 295 -9.52 -15.05 59.82
N GLN A 296 -8.78 -15.40 58.77
CA GLN A 296 -7.78 -16.47 58.83
C GLN A 296 -6.64 -16.13 59.81
N SER A 297 -6.19 -14.87 59.82
CA SER A 297 -5.17 -14.39 60.77
C SER A 297 -5.68 -14.46 62.21
N SER A 298 -6.92 -14.01 62.46
CA SER A 298 -7.58 -14.10 63.76
C SER A 298 -7.68 -15.56 64.25
N ALA A 299 -8.09 -16.48 63.37
CA ALA A 299 -8.15 -17.91 63.69
C ALA A 299 -6.76 -18.47 64.06
N LYS A 300 -5.71 -18.12 63.30
CA LYS A 300 -4.32 -18.53 63.61
C LYS A 300 -3.85 -18.00 64.96
N ILE A 301 -4.15 -16.73 65.27
CA ILE A 301 -3.84 -16.14 66.58
C ILE A 301 -4.56 -16.89 67.69
N GLY A 302 -5.84 -17.22 67.52
CA GLY A 302 -6.60 -18.03 68.47
C GLY A 302 -6.00 -19.43 68.70
N THR A 303 -5.55 -20.11 67.64
CA THR A 303 -4.85 -21.39 67.77
C THR A 303 -3.52 -21.25 68.48
N ALA A 304 -2.72 -20.22 68.17
CA ALA A 304 -1.44 -19.97 68.83
C ALA A 304 -1.62 -19.66 70.31
N GLN A 305 -2.64 -18.88 70.68
CA GLN A 305 -2.98 -18.62 72.09
C GLN A 305 -3.35 -19.90 72.84
N THR A 306 -4.12 -20.79 72.20
CA THR A 306 -4.50 -22.08 72.77
C THR A 306 -3.28 -22.98 72.98
N GLU A 307 -2.35 -22.99 72.02
CA GLU A 307 -1.12 -23.76 72.11
C GLU A 307 -0.16 -23.21 73.17
N VAL A 308 -0.03 -21.89 73.28
CA VAL A 308 0.72 -21.22 74.37
C VAL A 308 0.11 -21.55 75.72
N ALA A 309 -1.23 -21.49 75.86
CA ALA A 309 -1.90 -21.86 77.10
C ALA A 309 -1.64 -23.33 77.46
N THR A 310 -1.62 -24.22 76.46
CA THR A 310 -1.30 -25.64 76.65
C THR A 310 0.16 -25.83 77.11
N GLN A 311 1.12 -25.12 76.49
CA GLN A 311 2.53 -25.17 76.89
C GLN A 311 2.73 -24.64 78.30
N LEU A 312 2.08 -23.53 78.67
CA LEU A 312 2.09 -23.02 80.04
C LEU A 312 1.54 -24.04 81.03
N GLY A 313 0.44 -24.73 80.69
CA GLY A 313 -0.09 -25.83 81.49
C GLY A 313 0.93 -26.96 81.69
N ARG A 314 1.68 -27.34 80.65
CA ARG A 314 2.76 -28.33 80.75
C ARG A 314 3.92 -27.85 81.63
N VAL A 315 4.31 -26.58 81.52
CA VAL A 315 5.36 -25.99 82.38
C VAL A 315 4.92 -26.02 83.84
N THR A 316 3.66 -25.69 84.14
CA THR A 316 3.11 -25.79 85.50
C THR A 316 3.11 -27.24 86.02
N ALA A 317 2.74 -28.21 85.18
CA ALA A 317 2.81 -29.63 85.55
C ALA A 317 4.25 -30.10 85.80
N LEU A 318 5.21 -29.66 84.97
CA LEU A 318 6.62 -29.95 85.16
C LEU A 318 7.15 -29.33 86.46
N ALA A 319 6.75 -28.09 86.78
CA ALA A 319 7.12 -27.44 88.03
C ALA A 319 6.63 -28.24 89.25
N SER A 320 5.40 -28.78 89.20
CA SER A 320 4.89 -29.69 90.24
C SER A 320 5.72 -30.97 90.36
N SER A 321 6.09 -31.58 89.23
CA SER A 321 6.94 -32.78 89.24
C SER A 321 8.34 -32.51 89.79
N ILE A 322 8.92 -31.34 89.52
CA ILE A 322 10.19 -30.92 90.12
C ILE A 322 10.05 -30.78 91.64
N ASP A 323 8.96 -30.20 92.13
CA ASP A 323 8.69 -30.11 93.57
C ASP A 323 8.57 -31.49 94.23
N ASP A 324 7.92 -32.45 93.56
CA ASP A 324 7.85 -33.84 94.03
C ASP A 324 9.24 -34.50 94.09
N VAL A 325 10.10 -34.28 93.08
CA VAL A 325 11.47 -34.77 93.07
C VAL A 325 12.31 -34.11 94.18
N LEU A 326 12.12 -32.83 94.45
CA LEU A 326 12.82 -32.14 95.55
C LEU A 326 12.39 -32.69 96.91
N LYS A 327 11.09 -32.94 97.12
CA LYS A 327 10.59 -33.62 98.32
C LYS A 327 11.17 -35.03 98.46
N LEU A 328 11.26 -35.78 97.35
CA LEU A 328 11.91 -37.09 97.33
C LEU A 328 13.39 -37.01 97.70
N GLN A 329 14.14 -36.04 97.14
CA GLN A 329 15.54 -35.82 97.49
C GLN A 329 15.71 -35.49 98.97
N GLN A 330 14.87 -34.60 99.53
CA GLN A 330 14.88 -34.30 100.96
C GLN A 330 14.59 -35.54 101.82
N ALA A 331 13.65 -36.40 101.40
CA ALA A 331 13.35 -37.65 102.10
C ALA A 331 14.51 -38.65 102.03
N VAL A 332 15.16 -38.78 100.87
CA VAL A 332 16.35 -39.62 100.67
C VAL A 332 17.51 -39.11 101.50
N ASP A 333 17.80 -37.81 101.48
CA ASP A 333 18.84 -37.18 102.31
C ASP A 333 18.55 -37.35 103.80
N GLY A 334 17.29 -37.24 104.21
CA GLY A 334 16.85 -37.53 105.58
C GLY A 334 17.11 -38.98 105.97
N THR A 335 16.80 -39.92 105.07
CA THR A 335 17.04 -41.36 105.29
C THR A 335 18.52 -41.68 105.30
N LEU A 336 19.33 -41.11 104.39
CA LEU A 336 20.79 -41.25 104.35
C LEU A 336 21.44 -40.72 105.63
N LYS A 337 21.00 -39.54 106.12
CA LYS A 337 21.44 -39.03 107.42
C LYS A 337 21.02 -39.97 108.55
N GLY A 338 19.81 -40.52 108.50
CA GLY A 338 19.33 -41.53 109.45
C GLY A 338 20.22 -42.77 109.47
N VAL A 339 20.49 -43.37 108.32
CA VAL A 339 21.34 -44.57 108.17
C VAL A 339 22.80 -44.29 108.57
N ALA A 340 23.36 -43.14 108.19
CA ALA A 340 24.71 -42.77 108.61
C ALA A 340 24.83 -42.58 110.14
N VAL A 341 23.73 -42.23 110.81
CA VAL A 341 23.69 -42.05 112.26
C VAL A 341 23.33 -43.34 113.01
N THR A 342 22.65 -44.30 112.37
CA THR A 342 22.29 -45.57 113.01
C THR A 342 23.50 -46.31 113.55
N ASP A 343 23.36 -46.80 114.79
CA ASP A 343 24.41 -47.51 115.50
C ASP A 343 24.81 -48.80 114.80
N GLU A 344 23.92 -49.43 114.02
CA GLU A 344 24.24 -50.60 113.19
C GLU A 344 25.26 -50.28 112.08
N PHE A 345 25.12 -49.17 111.37
CA PHE A 345 26.09 -48.78 110.33
C PHE A 345 27.44 -48.39 110.93
N LYS A 346 27.43 -47.69 112.07
CA LYS A 346 28.67 -47.39 112.81
C LYS A 346 29.32 -48.65 113.37
N SER A 347 28.54 -49.56 113.93
CA SER A 347 29.00 -50.83 114.48
C SER A 347 29.66 -51.68 113.40
N THR A 348 29.02 -51.83 112.24
CA THR A 348 29.62 -52.57 111.11
C THR A 348 30.92 -51.92 110.60
N LEU A 349 31.01 -50.59 110.54
CA LEU A 349 32.26 -49.88 110.21
C LEU A 349 33.38 -50.10 111.25
N VAL A 350 33.02 -50.13 112.54
CA VAL A 350 33.96 -50.41 113.63
C VAL A 350 34.43 -51.87 113.58
N GLU A 351 33.52 -52.82 113.34
CA GLU A 351 33.80 -54.24 113.17
C GLU A 351 34.77 -54.48 112.00
N LEU A 352 34.56 -53.79 110.88
CA LEU A 352 35.44 -53.84 109.70
C LEU A 352 36.84 -53.30 110.02
N LYS A 353 36.93 -52.18 110.74
CA LYS A 353 38.22 -51.65 111.22
C LYS A 353 38.93 -52.63 112.16
N ARG A 354 38.19 -53.31 113.04
CA ARG A 354 38.72 -54.35 113.93
C ARG A 354 39.31 -55.52 113.14
N HIS A 355 38.57 -56.05 112.17
CA HIS A 355 39.04 -57.13 111.30
C HIS A 355 40.29 -56.77 110.49
N LEU A 356 40.37 -55.52 110.00
CA LEU A 356 41.55 -55.00 109.32
C LEU A 356 42.77 -54.95 110.24
N ALA A 357 42.60 -54.44 111.46
CA ALA A 357 43.67 -54.39 112.46
C ALA A 357 44.14 -55.80 112.88
N GLU A 358 43.22 -56.74 113.05
CA GLU A 358 43.54 -58.14 113.35
C GLU A 358 44.30 -58.81 112.19
N SER A 359 43.90 -58.55 110.95
CA SER A 359 44.60 -59.06 109.76
C SER A 359 46.03 -58.51 109.65
N ASP A 360 46.22 -57.21 109.90
CA ASP A 360 47.55 -56.59 109.95
C ASP A 360 48.44 -57.20 111.05
N GLN A 361 47.85 -57.53 112.20
CA GLN A 361 48.56 -58.14 113.32
C GLN A 361 48.95 -59.60 113.03
N LEU A 362 48.10 -60.34 112.32
CA LEU A 362 48.42 -61.68 111.82
C LEU A 362 49.58 -61.63 110.80
N LEU A 363 49.57 -60.67 109.88
CA LEU A 363 50.68 -60.48 108.93
C LEU A 363 52.00 -60.14 109.65
N LYS A 364 51.97 -59.28 110.67
CA LYS A 364 53.15 -58.98 111.50
C LYS A 364 53.67 -60.20 112.27
N ASN A 365 52.78 -61.06 112.75
CA ASN A 365 53.16 -62.30 113.44
C ASN A 365 53.72 -63.36 112.48
N ALA A 366 53.19 -63.44 111.25
CA ALA A 366 53.70 -64.32 110.20
C ALA A 366 55.08 -63.90 109.70
N ALA A 367 55.41 -62.60 109.77
CA ALA A 367 56.71 -62.07 109.38
C ALA A 367 57.85 -62.32 110.39
N LYS A 368 57.61 -63.01 111.52
CA LYS A 368 58.68 -63.39 112.48
C LYS A 368 59.45 -64.63 111.97
N PRO A 369 60.77 -64.54 111.72
CA PRO A 369 61.56 -65.68 111.24
C PRO A 369 61.69 -66.75 112.34
N ARG A 370 61.24 -67.97 112.06
CA ARG A 370 61.39 -69.14 112.94
C ARG A 370 62.54 -70.02 112.44
N THR A 371 63.56 -70.18 113.27
CA THR A 371 64.73 -71.05 113.08
C THR A 371 64.32 -72.51 113.25
N ILE A 372 64.46 -73.32 112.19
CA ILE A 372 64.08 -74.74 112.16
C ILE A 372 65.31 -75.61 112.50
N ARG A 373 65.11 -76.52 113.47
CA ARG A 373 66.04 -77.47 114.11
C ARG A 373 66.56 -78.57 113.17
N LEU A 374 67.69 -79.18 113.51
CA LEU A 374 67.92 -80.61 113.26
C LEU A 374 68.59 -81.25 114.49
N VAL A 375 67.94 -82.26 115.08
CA VAL A 375 68.48 -83.16 116.11
C VAL A 375 68.30 -84.56 115.54
N GLU A 376 69.40 -85.18 115.13
CA GLU A 376 69.43 -86.59 114.74
C GLU A 376 69.79 -87.47 115.94
N LYS A 377 69.17 -88.64 115.98
CA LYS A 377 69.26 -89.65 117.03
C LYS A 377 70.09 -90.85 116.54
N ASP A 378 70.83 -91.42 117.50
CA ASP A 378 71.29 -92.81 117.65
C ASP A 378 72.61 -93.26 116.97
N ASN A 379 73.65 -93.54 117.78
CA ASN A 379 74.21 -94.89 118.02
C ASN A 379 75.43 -94.89 118.98
N GLU A 380 75.40 -95.87 119.91
CA GLU A 380 76.38 -96.37 120.91
C GLU A 380 76.76 -95.53 122.16
#